data_AF-A0AAN6GJV5-F1
#
_entry.id   AF-A0AAN6GJV5-F1
#
_cell.length_a   1.000
_cell.length_b   1.000
_cell.length_c   1.000
_cell.angle_alpha   90.00
_cell.angle_beta   90.00
_cell.angle_gamma   90.00
#
_symmetry.space_group_name_H-M   'P 1'
#
loop_
_entity.id
_entity.type
_entity.pdbx_description
1 polymer ?
#
loop_
_entity_poly.entity_id
_entity_poly.type
_entity_poly.pdbx_seq_one_letter_code
_entity_poly.pdbx_strand_id
1 'polypeptide(L)'
;MAGGDYHPYKVDPAIERHQVNQTTMYTRFRFTPANGRFVLLWGLAIPFGIYSLAKATDGQYNWVSKTRSESLLTNPPAPVQAASEDEE
;
A
#
# COMPACT_ATOMS: atom_id res chain seq x y z
N MET A 1 36.44 -9.26 39.89
CA MET A 1 36.27 -10.21 38.77
C MET A 1 37.22 -9.79 37.66
N ALA A 2 38.39 -10.42 37.59
CA ALA A 2 39.42 -10.14 36.59
C ALA A 2 39.30 -11.21 35.49
N GLY A 3 38.58 -10.87 34.42
CA GLY A 3 38.48 -11.67 33.20
C GLY A 3 38.58 -10.69 32.04
N GLY A 4 39.68 -10.76 31.30
CA GLY A 4 40.02 -9.81 30.24
C GLY A 4 39.02 -9.84 29.08
N ASP A 5 38.94 -8.68 28.43
CA ASP A 5 38.11 -8.31 27.28
C ASP A 5 38.45 -9.13 26.01
N TYR A 6 38.20 -10.44 26.05
CA TYR A 6 38.39 -11.30 24.88
C TYR A 6 37.16 -11.21 23.97
N HIS A 7 37.31 -10.48 22.88
CA HIS A 7 36.36 -10.47 21.77
C HIS A 7 36.96 -11.24 20.58
N PRO A 8 36.24 -12.24 20.01
CA PRO A 8 36.72 -12.98 18.84
C PRO A 8 36.74 -12.14 17.56
N TYR A 9 36.26 -10.89 17.63
CA TYR A 9 36.26 -9.91 16.55
C TYR A 9 36.73 -8.55 17.08
N LYS A 10 37.20 -7.70 16.16
CA LYS A 10 37.53 -6.32 16.50
C LYS A 10 36.24 -5.53 16.69
N VAL A 11 35.97 -5.13 17.93
CA VAL A 11 34.82 -4.28 18.24
C VAL A 11 35.06 -2.89 17.65
N ASP A 12 34.23 -2.52 16.68
CA ASP A 12 34.20 -1.14 16.17
C ASP A 12 33.11 -0.36 16.91
N PRO A 13 33.47 0.65 17.72
CA PRO A 13 32.48 1.45 18.44
C PRO A 13 31.50 2.16 17.52
N ALA A 14 31.85 2.42 16.25
CA ALA A 14 30.93 3.03 15.30
C ALA A 14 29.78 2.09 14.92
N ILE A 15 30.08 0.80 14.71
CA ILE A 15 29.08 -0.23 14.37
C ILE A 15 28.16 -0.48 15.56
N GLU A 16 28.71 -0.64 16.76
CA GLU A 16 27.93 -0.85 17.98
C GLU A 16 26.98 0.34 18.24
N ARG A 17 27.46 1.57 18.08
CA ARG A 17 26.62 2.78 18.19
C ARG A 17 25.54 2.83 17.12
N HIS A 18 25.85 2.46 15.88
CA HIS A 18 24.87 2.43 14.80
C HIS A 18 23.76 1.40 15.08
N GLN A 19 24.12 0.21 15.56
CA GLN A 19 23.17 -0.80 15.98
C GLN A 19 22.28 -0.29 17.12
N VAL A 20 22.88 0.27 18.18
CA VAL A 20 22.13 0.88 19.29
C VAL A 20 21.21 1.99 18.79
N ASN A 21 21.67 2.82 17.86
CA ASN A 21 20.87 3.89 17.27
C ASN A 21 19.66 3.36 16.50
N GLN A 22 19.76 2.23 15.82
CA GLN A 22 18.65 1.61 15.11
C GLN A 22 17.66 0.94 16.07
N THR A 23 18.16 0.16 17.03
CA THR A 23 17.30 -0.60 17.95
C THR A 23 16.52 0.30 18.91
N THR A 24 17.07 1.47 19.25
CA THR A 24 16.43 2.43 20.17
C THR A 24 15.73 3.60 19.46
N MET A 25 15.45 3.51 18.15
CA MET A 25 14.79 4.61 17.42
C MET A 25 13.44 5.03 18.01
N TYR A 26 12.66 4.08 18.53
CA TYR A 26 11.33 4.34 19.09
C TYR A 26 11.36 5.29 20.30
N THR A 27 12.45 5.30 21.09
CA THR A 27 12.57 6.19 22.26
C THR A 27 12.83 7.65 21.86
N ARG A 28 13.36 7.87 20.66
CA ARG A 28 13.71 9.20 20.12
C ARG A 28 12.71 9.71 19.10
N PHE A 29 11.70 8.92 18.74
CA PHE A 29 10.70 9.33 17.76
C PHE A 29 9.89 10.53 18.25
N ARG A 30 9.65 11.49 17.36
CA ARG A 30 8.81 12.65 17.61
C ARG A 30 7.92 12.91 16.40
N PHE A 31 6.66 13.23 16.67
CA PHE A 31 5.73 13.71 15.65
C PHE A 31 6.07 15.15 15.27
N THR A 32 6.94 15.28 14.26
CA THR A 32 7.18 16.54 13.56
C THR A 32 6.17 16.66 12.41
N PRO A 33 5.93 17.87 11.88
CA PRO A 33 5.07 18.03 10.69
C PRO A 33 5.50 17.17 9.51
N ALA A 34 6.81 16.93 9.32
CA ALA A 34 7.32 16.05 8.28
C ALA A 34 6.99 14.56 8.56
N ASN A 35 7.31 14.07 9.75
CA ASN A 35 7.09 12.66 10.12
C ASN A 35 5.59 12.33 10.21
N GLY A 36 4.78 13.26 10.73
CA GLY A 36 3.33 13.10 10.84
C GLY A 36 2.67 12.92 9.47
N ARG A 37 3.09 13.68 8.45
CA ARG A 37 2.61 13.51 7.07
C ARG A 37 2.94 12.12 6.54
N PHE A 38 4.14 11.61 6.81
CA PHE A 38 4.55 10.27 6.38
C PHE A 38 3.69 9.18 7.03
N VAL A 39 3.48 9.27 8.35
CA VAL A 39 2.64 8.32 9.09
C VAL A 39 1.19 8.37 8.62
N LEU A 40 0.63 9.56 8.41
CA LEU A 40 -0.75 9.69 7.92
C LEU A 40 -0.90 9.16 6.49
N LEU A 41 0.05 9.44 5.61
CA LEU A 41 -0.02 9.00 4.22
C LEU A 41 0.15 7.48 4.09
N TRP A 42 1.20 6.92 4.68
CA TRP A 42 1.52 5.49 4.54
C TRP A 42 0.79 4.60 5.54
N GLY A 43 0.53 5.09 6.75
CA GLY A 43 -0.14 4.32 7.80
C GLY A 43 -1.67 4.34 7.71
N LEU A 44 -2.25 5.36 7.06
CA LEU A 44 -3.71 5.52 7.00
C LEU A 44 -4.22 5.73 5.58
N ALA A 45 -3.77 6.78 4.89
CA ALA A 45 -4.38 7.19 3.62
C ALA A 45 -4.27 6.12 2.54
N ILE A 46 -3.07 5.54 2.35
CA ILE A 46 -2.84 4.48 1.37
C ILE A 46 -3.63 3.20 1.68
N PRO A 47 -3.52 2.58 2.87
CA PRO A 47 -4.25 1.34 3.15
C PRO A 47 -5.77 1.54 3.09
N PHE A 48 -6.27 2.67 3.60
CA PHE A 48 -7.69 3.01 3.52
C PHE A 48 -8.15 3.25 2.08
N GLY A 49 -7.36 3.97 1.29
CA GLY A 49 -7.64 4.22 -0.13
C GLY A 49 -7.69 2.94 -0.95
N ILE A 50 -6.71 2.05 -0.76
CA ILE A 50 -6.67 0.74 -1.45
C ILE A 50 -7.87 -0.11 -1.04
N TYR A 51 -8.19 -0.20 0.26
CA TYR A 51 -9.35 -0.95 0.73
C TYR A 51 -10.66 -0.41 0.14
N SER A 52 -10.82 0.91 0.13
CA SER A 52 -12.02 1.55 -0.40
C SER A 52 -12.18 1.32 -1.90
N LEU A 53 -11.07 1.43 -2.65
CA LEU A 53 -11.04 1.11 -4.09
C LEU A 53 -11.41 -0.35 -4.33
N ALA A 54 -10.77 -1.27 -3.60
CA ALA A 54 -11.06 -2.70 -3.71
C ALA A 54 -12.52 -3.00 -3.41
N LYS A 55 -13.09 -2.40 -2.36
CA LYS A 55 -14.51 -2.55 -2.04
C LYS A 55 -15.44 -1.96 -3.10
N ALA A 56 -15.06 -0.85 -3.72
CA ALA A 56 -15.84 -0.25 -4.78
C ALA A 56 -15.84 -1.13 -6.04
N THR A 57 -14.71 -1.72 -6.41
CA THR A 57 -14.57 -2.54 -7.63
C THR A 57 -14.90 -4.02 -7.43
N ASP A 58 -15.08 -4.46 -6.19
CA ASP A 58 -15.40 -5.85 -5.86
C ASP A 58 -16.70 -6.29 -6.54
N GLY A 59 -16.64 -7.40 -7.27
CA GLY A 59 -17.78 -7.95 -8.02
C GLY A 59 -18.32 -7.09 -9.17
N GLN A 60 -17.73 -5.92 -9.45
CA GLN A 60 -18.21 -5.05 -10.54
C GLN A 60 -17.90 -5.60 -11.92
N TYR A 61 -16.82 -6.36 -12.07
CA TYR A 61 -16.34 -6.84 -13.36
C TYR A 61 -16.35 -8.36 -13.43
N ASN A 62 -16.86 -8.89 -14.53
CA ASN A 62 -16.79 -10.30 -14.87
C ASN A 62 -16.23 -10.43 -16.29
N TRP A 63 -15.17 -11.22 -16.47
CA TRP A 63 -14.45 -11.34 -17.74
C TRP A 63 -14.68 -12.71 -18.39
N VAL A 64 -15.38 -13.60 -17.70
CA VAL A 64 -15.61 -14.96 -18.16
C VAL A 64 -16.45 -14.92 -19.43
N SER A 65 -15.94 -15.56 -20.49
CA SER A 65 -16.59 -15.76 -21.79
C SER A 65 -17.09 -14.51 -22.53
N LYS A 66 -16.57 -13.31 -22.21
CA LYS A 66 -16.99 -12.07 -22.90
C LYS A 66 -16.25 -11.84 -24.21
N THR A 67 -16.97 -11.37 -25.22
CA THR A 67 -16.39 -10.99 -26.53
C THR A 67 -16.00 -9.51 -26.60
N ARG A 68 -15.34 -9.08 -27.69
CA ARG A 68 -14.80 -7.70 -27.83
C ARG A 68 -15.86 -6.59 -27.74
N SER A 69 -17.09 -6.89 -28.13
CA SER A 69 -18.22 -5.96 -28.15
C SER A 69 -19.06 -5.99 -26.87
N GLU A 70 -18.75 -6.89 -25.93
CA GLU A 70 -19.56 -7.09 -24.73
C GLU A 70 -19.01 -6.31 -23.53
N SER A 71 -19.92 -5.73 -22.74
CA SER A 71 -19.56 -4.99 -21.53
C SER A 71 -18.97 -5.91 -20.46
N LEU A 72 -17.85 -5.52 -19.84
CA LEU A 72 -17.18 -6.23 -18.75
C LEU A 72 -17.89 -6.09 -17.40
N LEU A 73 -18.90 -5.21 -17.30
CA LEU A 73 -19.64 -5.03 -16.05
C LEU A 73 -20.50 -6.26 -15.77
N THR A 74 -20.59 -6.63 -14.49
CA THR A 74 -21.47 -7.70 -14.01
C THR A 74 -22.94 -7.34 -14.25
N ASN A 75 -23.32 -6.07 -14.07
CA ASN A 75 -24.65 -5.56 -14.38
C ASN A 75 -24.52 -4.48 -15.48
N PRO A 76 -24.62 -4.87 -16.77
CA PRO A 76 -24.51 -3.92 -17.87
C PRO A 76 -25.73 -3.00 -17.92
N PRO A 77 -25.58 -1.70 -18.22
CA PRO A 77 -26.71 -0.82 -18.46
C PRO A 77 -27.51 -1.30 -19.67
N ALA A 78 -28.82 -1.05 -19.69
CA ALA A 78 -29.68 -1.44 -20.79
C ALA A 78 -29.13 -0.90 -22.12
N PRO A 79 -29.12 -1.70 -23.20
CA PRO A 79 -28.64 -1.25 -24.49
C PRO A 79 -29.48 -0.04 -24.91
N VAL A 80 -28.81 1.06 -25.23
CA VAL A 80 -29.44 2.18 -25.93
C VAL A 80 -29.88 1.60 -27.27
N GLN A 81 -31.17 1.30 -27.40
CA GLN A 81 -31.76 0.90 -28.67
C GLN A 81 -31.33 1.92 -29.71
N ALA A 82 -30.67 1.44 -30.76
CA ALA A 82 -30.32 2.23 -31.91
C ALA A 82 -31.55 3.03 -32.32
N ALA A 83 -31.49 4.35 -32.10
CA ALA A 83 -32.53 5.25 -32.55
C ALA A 83 -32.51 5.21 -34.08
N SER A 84 -33.55 4.60 -34.64
CA SER A 84 -34.07 4.82 -36.00
C SER A 84 -33.05 4.68 -37.15
N GLU A 85 -32.82 3.45 -37.60
CA GLU A 85 -32.44 3.14 -39.00
C GLU A 85 -33.65 2.56 -39.76
N ASP A 86 -34.86 3.08 -39.49
CA ASP A 86 -36.10 2.71 -40.21
C ASP A 86 -36.86 4.00 -40.63
N GLU A 87 -36.26 4.82 -41.48
CA GLU A 87 -36.97 5.80 -42.32
C GLU A 87 -36.31 5.84 -43.72
N GLU A 88 -36.73 4.92 -44.60
CA GLU A 88 -36.70 5.05 -46.06
C GLU A 88 -38.09 4.73 -46.64
#